data_AF-A0A1V6RXI9-F1
#
_entry.id   AF-A0A1V6RXI9-F1
#
_cell.length_a   1.000
_cell.length_b   1.000
_cell.length_c   1.000
_cell.angle_alpha   90.00
_cell.angle_beta   90.00
_cell.angle_gamma   90.00
#
_symmetry.space_group_name_H-M   'P 1'
#
loop_
_entity.id
_entity.type
_entity.pdbx_description
1 polymer ?
#
loop_
_entity_poly.entity_id
_entity_poly.type
_entity_poly.pdbx_seq_one_letter_code
_entity_poly.pdbx_strand_id
1 'polypeptide(L)' 'MQFYTILIATFALAISGAHALPQSDDSTCLRLCRDEPIDCPAQWETVQIHSGDQDCWTCCTE' A
#
# COMPACT_ATOMS: atom_id res chain seq x y z
N MET A 1 -26.65 26.36 -23.85
CA MET A 1 -26.33 24.91 -23.75
C MET A 1 -24.81 24.62 -23.71
N GLN A 2 -23.93 25.63 -23.62
CA GLN A 2 -22.46 25.45 -23.56
C GLN A 2 -21.85 25.44 -22.15
N PHE A 3 -22.61 25.85 -21.13
CA PHE A 3 -22.11 25.91 -19.75
C PHE A 3 -22.17 24.56 -19.02
N TYR A 4 -22.99 23.63 -19.51
CA TYR A 4 -23.17 22.30 -18.91
C TYR A 4 -22.01 21.35 -19.20
N THR A 5 -21.34 21.51 -20.36
CA THR A 5 -20.22 20.67 -20.77
C THR A 5 -18.96 20.91 -19.93
N ILE A 6 -18.79 22.11 -19.36
CA ILE A 6 -17.63 22.45 -18.53
C ILE A 6 -17.74 21.79 -17.14
N LEU A 7 -18.96 21.66 -16.59
CA LEU A 7 -19.19 21.06 -15.27
C LEU A 7 -18.91 19.55 -15.21
N ILE A 8 -19.04 18.84 -16.35
CA ILE A 8 -18.81 17.39 -16.40
C ILE A 8 -17.32 17.05 -16.34
N ALA A 9 -16.45 17.91 -16.89
CA ALA A 9 -15.02 17.61 -17.01
C ALA A 9 -14.26 17.66 -15.67
N THR A 10 -14.77 18.35 -14.65
CA THR A 10 -14.07 18.54 -13.37
C THR A 10 -14.29 17.41 -12.36
N PHE A 11 -15.32 16.57 -12.54
CA PHE A 11 -15.64 15.52 -11.56
C PHE A 11 -14.74 14.27 -11.68
N ALA A 12 -13.97 14.13 -12.75
CA ALA A 12 -13.14 12.96 -12.99
C ALA A 12 -11.77 12.96 -12.26
N LEU A 13 -11.42 14.03 -11.54
CA LEU A 13 -10.05 14.22 -11.00
C LEU A 13 -9.90 13.95 -9.50
N ALA A 14 -10.93 13.45 -8.81
CA ALA A 14 -10.83 13.16 -7.39
C ALA A 14 -11.26 11.74 -7.11
N ILE A 15 -10.34 10.77 -7.22
CA ILE A 15 -10.08 9.71 -6.22
C ILE A 15 -8.72 9.09 -6.63
N SER A 16 -7.62 9.79 -6.34
CA SER A 16 -6.33 9.13 -6.15
C SER A 16 -6.03 9.21 -4.66
N GLY A 17 -6.81 8.46 -3.88
CA GLY A 17 -6.48 8.20 -2.49
C GLY A 17 -5.35 7.18 -2.47
N ALA A 18 -4.10 7.63 -2.39
CA ALA A 18 -3.03 6.77 -1.95
C ALA A 18 -3.27 6.51 -0.45
N HIS A 19 -3.91 5.39 -0.15
CA HIS A 19 -4.11 4.93 1.21
C HIS A 19 -2.75 4.49 1.75
N ALA A 20 -1.98 5.40 2.33
CA ALA A 20 -0.91 5.03 3.24
C ALA A 20 -1.60 4.44 4.48
N LEU A 21 -1.65 3.11 4.55
CA LEU A 21 -2.01 2.41 5.78
C LEU A 21 -1.11 2.95 6.90
N PRO A 22 -1.67 3.29 8.07
CA PRO A 22 -0.83 3.58 9.22
C PRO A 22 -0.02 2.32 9.52
N GLN A 23 1.30 2.35 9.25
CA GLN A 23 2.23 1.43 9.89
C GLN A 23 2.21 1.80 11.37
N SER A 24 1.32 1.15 12.11
CA SER A 24 1.35 1.15 13.56
C SER A 24 2.65 0.51 14.02
N ASP A 25 3.31 1.22 14.93
CA ASP A 25 4.26 0.76 15.95
C ASP A 25 5.56 0.10 15.49
N ASP A 26 6.67 0.85 15.72
CA ASP A 26 8.10 0.52 15.95
C ASP A 26 8.81 -0.63 15.20
N SER A 27 8.12 -1.36 14.34
CA SER A 27 8.64 -2.55 13.69
C SER A 27 9.56 -2.20 12.52
N THR A 28 10.78 -2.74 12.57
CA THR A 28 11.74 -2.61 11.47
C THR A 28 11.47 -3.72 10.44
N CYS A 29 10.87 -3.36 9.31
CA CYS A 29 10.63 -4.29 8.22
C CYS A 29 11.78 -4.31 7.20
N LEU A 30 12.08 -5.49 6.65
CA LEU A 30 12.95 -5.62 5.48
C LEU A 30 12.29 -4.91 4.30
N ARG A 31 13.11 -4.27 3.47
CA ARG A 31 12.68 -3.68 2.20
C ARG A 31 12.60 -4.75 1.10
N LEU A 32 11.87 -5.82 1.41
CA LEU A 32 11.61 -6.96 0.54
C LEU A 32 10.11 -7.05 0.29
N CYS A 33 9.73 -7.43 -0.92
CA CYS A 33 8.34 -7.61 -1.32
C CYS A 33 8.32 -8.85 -2.20
N ARG A 34 7.70 -9.93 -1.70
CA ARG A 34 7.59 -11.23 -2.36
C ARG A 34 6.13 -11.58 -2.59
N ASP A 35 5.81 -12.15 -3.75
CA ASP A 35 4.44 -12.56 -4.07
C ASP A 35 3.97 -13.73 -3.21
N GLU A 36 4.90 -14.59 -2.77
CA GLU A 36 4.64 -15.77 -1.95
C GLU A 36 5.22 -15.62 -0.53
N PRO A 37 4.64 -16.31 0.47
CA PRO A 37 5.18 -16.34 1.84
C PRO A 37 6.63 -16.80 1.85
N ILE A 38 7.44 -16.15 2.68
CA ILE A 38 8.87 -16.45 2.83
C ILE A 38 9.21 -16.86 4.25
N ASP A 39 10.22 -17.71 4.39
CA ASP A 39 10.85 -17.98 5.68
C ASP A 39 11.73 -16.79 6.06
N CYS A 40 11.39 -16.18 7.20
CA CYS A 40 12.15 -15.08 7.76
C CYS A 40 13.28 -15.57 8.66
N PRO A 41 14.36 -14.78 8.82
CA PRO A 41 15.41 -15.08 9.79
C PRO A 41 14.85 -15.25 11.21
N ALA A 42 15.60 -15.92 12.08
CA ALA A 42 15.20 -16.04 13.49
C ALA A 42 14.95 -14.65 14.10
N GLN A 43 13.86 -14.51 14.87
CA GLN A 43 13.38 -13.25 15.48
C GLN A 43 12.67 -12.27 14.54
N TRP A 44 12.39 -12.69 13.30
CA TRP A 44 11.60 -11.93 12.34
C TRP A 44 10.31 -12.68 12.04
N GLU A 45 9.23 -11.95 11.85
CA GLU A 45 7.91 -12.47 11.52
C GLU A 45 7.58 -12.20 10.05
N THR A 46 7.01 -13.20 9.39
CA THR A 46 6.52 -13.08 8.02
C THR A 46 5.18 -12.36 8.04
N VAL A 47 5.12 -11.16 7.46
CA VAL A 47 3.94 -10.29 7.45
C VAL A 47 3.56 -9.98 6.00
N GLN A 48 2.26 -10.00 5.70
CA GLN A 48 1.74 -9.52 4.43
C GLN A 48 1.48 -8.01 4.54
N ILE A 49 2.09 -7.25 3.63
CA ILE A 49 1.95 -5.81 3.53
C ILE A 49 1.32 -5.43 2.20
N HIS A 50 0.61 -4.31 2.19
CA HIS A 50 0.12 -3.71 0.96
C HIS A 50 1.17 -2.74 0.42
N SER A 51 1.75 -3.03 -0.74
CA SER A 51 2.79 -2.20 -1.37
C SER A 51 2.32 -1.71 -2.74
N GLY A 52 1.93 -0.44 -2.80
CA GLY A 52 1.34 0.13 -4.02
C GLY A 52 -0.02 -0.50 -4.30
N ASP A 53 -0.15 -1.21 -5.43
CA ASP A 53 -1.39 -1.88 -5.87
C ASP A 53 -1.37 -3.40 -5.65
N GLN A 54 -0.37 -3.93 -4.92
CA GLN A 54 -0.17 -5.37 -4.74
C GLN A 54 0.08 -5.74 -3.28
N ASP A 55 -0.47 -6.87 -2.85
CA ASP A 55 -0.16 -7.47 -1.56
C ASP A 55 1.11 -8.31 -1.68
N CYS A 56 2.07 -8.10 -0.80
CA CYS A 56 3.30 -8.88 -0.80
C CYS A 56 3.78 -9.20 0.60
N TRP A 57 4.57 -10.26 0.69
CA TRP A 57 5.16 -10.75 1.92
C TRP A 57 6.51 -10.08 2.17
N THR A 58 6.70 -9.65 3.40
CA THR A 58 7.97 -9.16 3.93
C THR A 58 8.25 -9.79 5.29
N CYS A 59 9.43 -9.53 5.83
CA CYS A 59 9.77 -9.87 7.20
C CYS A 59 9.83 -8.59 8.02
N CYS A 60 9.19 -8.58 9.18
CA CYS A 60 9.27 -7.50 10.16
C CYS A 60 9.80 -8.03 11.49
N THR A 61 10.44 -7.17 12.25
CA THR A 61 10.83 -7.44 13.64
C THR A 61 10.37 -6.26 14.49
N GLU A 62 10.02 -6.54 15.75
CA GLU A 62 9.72 -5.50 16.75
C GLU A 62 10.95 -4.62 17.03
#